data_AF-A0A9R1C3K6-F1
#
_entry.id   AF-A0A9R1C3K6-F1
#
_cell.length_a   1.000
_cell.length_b   1.000
_cell.length_c   1.000
_cell.angle_alpha   90.00
_cell.angle_beta   90.00
_cell.angle_gamma   90.00
#
_symmetry.space_group_name_H-M   'P 1'
#
loop_
_entity.id
_entity.type
_entity.pdbx_description
1 polymer ?
#
loop_
_entity_poly.entity_id
_entity_poly.type
_entity_poly.pdbx_seq_one_letter_code
_entity_poly.pdbx_strand_id
1 'polypeptide(L)' 'MGVFTFVCRDSGAEWSAKQHKGELEASAATPYDLQRQLVSAACAEDKSGGVQSSFTMVSPNSAIFQVRTPSRAH' A
#
# COMPACT_ATOMS: atom_id res chain seq x y z
N MET A 1 15.45 5.39 -2.22
CA MET A 1 14.20 4.77 -2.72
C MET A 1 13.52 4.12 -1.54
N GLY A 2 12.37 4.62 -1.11
CA GLY A 2 11.55 3.97 -0.08
C GLY A 2 10.70 2.88 -0.72
N VAL A 3 10.65 1.70 -0.12
CA VAL A 3 9.73 0.63 -0.54
C VAL A 3 8.81 0.29 0.61
N PHE A 4 7.54 0.64 0.45
CA PHE A 4 6.47 0.35 1.38
C PHE A 4 5.76 -0.91 0.91
N THR A 5 5.89 -2.00 1.66
CA THR A 5 5.20 -3.26 1.34
C THR A 5 4.05 -3.44 2.31
N PHE A 6 2.85 -3.62 1.76
CA PHE A 6 1.62 -3.83 2.49
C PHE A 6 1.07 -5.22 2.18
N VAL A 7 0.62 -5.90 3.23
CA VAL A 7 -0.11 -7.16 3.14
C VAL A 7 -1.58 -6.83 3.19
N CYS A 8 -2.27 -7.02 2.07
CA CYS A 8 -3.70 -6.83 1.93
C CYS A 8 -4.42 -8.16 2.17
N ARG A 9 -5.51 -8.14 2.94
CA ARG A 9 -6.38 -9.28 3.18
C ARG A 9 -7.83 -8.87 3.00
N ASP A 10 -8.58 -9.73 2.35
CA ASP A 10 -10.02 -9.62 2.27
C ASP A 10 -10.64 -10.46 3.40
N SER A 11 -11.54 -9.86 4.17
CA SER A 11 -12.32 -10.57 5.18
C SER A 11 -13.75 -10.86 4.72
N GLY A 12 -14.06 -10.70 3.43
CA GLY A 12 -15.39 -10.89 2.83
C GLY A 12 -16.34 -9.69 2.96
N ALA A 13 -16.09 -8.75 3.87
CA ALA A 13 -16.85 -7.51 4.02
C ALA A 13 -16.02 -6.28 3.62
N GLU A 14 -14.72 -6.29 3.93
CA GLU A 14 -13.80 -5.21 3.63
C GLU A 14 -12.38 -5.75 3.42
N TRP A 15 -11.58 -4.97 2.70
CA TRP A 15 -10.16 -5.17 2.49
C TRP A 15 -9.38 -4.40 3.54
N SER A 16 -8.53 -5.10 4.28
CA SER A 16 -7.60 -4.52 5.25
C SER A 16 -6.18 -4.64 4.72
N ALA A 17 -5.34 -3.64 4.95
CA ALA A 17 -3.93 -3.70 4.63
C ALA A 17 -3.07 -3.21 5.78
N LYS A 18 -1.97 -3.93 6.01
CA LYS A 18 -0.98 -3.58 7.03
C LYS A 18 0.41 -3.60 6.44
N GLN A 19 1.21 -2.60 6.78
CA GLN A 19 2.59 -2.53 6.34
C GLN A 19 3.39 -3.68 6.96
N HIS A 20 4.15 -4.39 6.14
CA HIS A 20 4.99 -5.50 6.58
C HIS A 20 6.17 -5.03 7.45
N LYS A 21 6.70 -3.84 7.16
CA LYS A 21 7.79 -3.19 7.91
C LYS A 21 7.41 -1.75 8.22
N GLY A 22 6.60 -1.57 9.24
CA GLY A 22 6.19 -0.26 9.76
C GLY A 22 4.82 -0.34 10.43
N GLU A 23 4.25 0.82 10.72
CA GLU A 23 3.01 0.95 11.50
C GLU A 23 1.82 1.45 10.67
N LEU A 24 2.01 1.64 9.35
CA LEU A 24 0.92 2.07 8.49
C LEU A 24 -0.08 0.94 8.23
N GLU A 25 -1.35 1.25 8.44
CA GLU A 25 -2.47 0.38 8.15
C GLU A 25 -3.65 1.18 7.57
N ALA A 26 -4.47 0.51 6.76
CA ALA A 26 -5.67 1.09 6.18
C ALA A 26 -6.70 -0.02 5.96
N SER A 27 -7.98 0.33 5.97
CA SER A 27 -9.05 -0.56 5.53
C SER A 27 -10.06 0.17 4.64
N ALA A 28 -10.66 -0.58 3.73
CA ALA A 28 -11.66 -0.06 2.81
C ALA A 28 -12.57 -1.16 2.28
N ALA A 29 -13.79 -0.81 1.87
CA ALA A 29 -14.73 -1.74 1.27
C ALA A 29 -14.24 -2.33 -0.08
N THR A 30 -13.41 -1.59 -0.82
CA THR A 30 -12.91 -2.02 -2.13
C THR A 30 -11.39 -1.97 -2.20
N PRO A 31 -10.75 -2.85 -3.01
CA PRO A 31 -9.30 -2.81 -3.19
C PRO A 31 -8.83 -1.50 -3.81
N TYR A 32 -9.66 -0.82 -4.61
CA TYR A 32 -9.30 0.47 -5.21
C TYR A 32 -9.17 1.58 -4.17
N ASP A 33 -10.14 1.71 -3.26
CA ASP A 33 -10.06 2.68 -2.16
C ASP A 33 -8.88 2.38 -1.23
N LEU A 34 -8.67 1.09 -0.93
CA LEU A 34 -7.54 0.66 -0.12
C LEU A 34 -6.20 1.10 -0.74
N GLN A 35 -6.02 0.85 -2.05
CA GLN A 35 -4.81 1.27 -2.76
C GLN A 35 -4.60 2.78 -2.68
N ARG A 36 -5.65 3.60 -2.86
CA ARG A 36 -5.53 5.07 -2.78
C ARG A 36 -5.13 5.54 -1.39
N GLN A 37 -5.73 4.98 -0.34
CA GLN A 37 -5.37 5.30 1.04
C GLN A 37 -3.90 4.96 1.34
N LEU A 38 -3.46 3.76 0.96
CA LEU A 38 -2.09 3.30 1.16
C LEU A 38 -1.06 4.14 0.39
N VAL A 39 -1.39 4.52 -0.86
CA VAL A 39 -0.53 5.40 -1.66
C VAL A 39 -0.44 6.79 -1.04
N SER A 40 -1.56 7.34 -0.58
CA SER A 40 -1.60 8.63 0.10
C SER A 40 -0.74 8.61 1.36
N ALA A 41 -0.84 7.54 2.15
CA ALA A 41 -0.11 7.39 3.40
C ALA A 41 1.40 7.21 3.16
N ALA A 42 1.80 6.38 2.18
CA ALA A 42 3.21 6.26 1.78
C ALA A 42 3.79 7.57 1.22
N CYS A 43 2.99 8.35 0.49
CA CYS A 43 3.38 9.66 -0.02
C CYS A 43 3.59 10.68 1.11
N ALA A 44 2.72 10.68 2.12
CA ALA A 44 2.83 11.55 3.29
C ALA A 44 4.10 11.27 4.10
N GLU A 45 4.47 10.00 4.27
CA GLU A 45 5.68 9.57 4.98
C GLU A 45 6.97 9.99 4.26
N ASP A 46 7.07 9.75 2.95
CA ASP A 46 8.31 9.99 2.19
C ASP A 46 8.45 11.45 1.71
N LYS A 47 7.37 12.26 1.80
CA LYS A 47 7.29 13.64 1.28
C LYS A 47 7.82 13.76 -0.17
N SER A 48 7.50 12.77 -1.00
CA SER A 48 8.02 12.64 -2.36
C SER A 48 6.96 12.98 -3.41
N GLY A 49 7.36 13.66 -4.48
CA GLY A 49 6.45 14.15 -5.53
C GLY A 49 5.93 13.08 -6.50
N GLY A 50 6.40 11.84 -6.39
CA GLY A 50 5.98 10.73 -7.24
C GLY A 50 5.99 9.41 -6.49
N VAL A 51 5.06 8.53 -6.83
CA VAL A 51 4.92 7.20 -6.21
C VAL A 51 4.58 6.19 -7.30
N GLN A 52 5.24 5.05 -7.28
CA GLN A 52 4.94 3.92 -8.16
C GLN A 52 4.31 2.82 -7.31
N SER A 53 3.07 2.44 -7.58
CA SER A 53 2.41 1.33 -6.90
C SER A 53 2.39 0.07 -7.76
N SER A 54 2.35 -1.08 -7.10
CA SER A 54 2.20 -2.40 -7.72
C SER A 54 1.32 -3.26 -6.82
N PHE A 55 0.22 -3.76 -7.37
CA PHE A 55 -0.73 -4.62 -6.66
C PHE A 55 -0.69 -6.01 -7.26
N THR A 56 -0.36 -7.01 -6.44
CA THR A 56 -0.25 -8.41 -6.86
C THR A 56 -1.14 -9.27 -5.99
N MET A 57 -2.12 -9.94 -6.60
CA MET A 57 -2.96 -10.93 -5.91
C MET A 57 -2.15 -12.21 -5.70
N VAL A 58 -2.11 -12.72 -4.47
CA VAL A 58 -1.46 -13.99 -4.13
C VAL A 58 -2.50 -15.10 -3.99
N SER A 59 -3.67 -14.75 -3.48
CA SER A 59 -4.85 -15.60 -3.41
C SER A 59 -6.12 -14.76 -3.70
N PRO A 60 -7.30 -15.36 -3.85
CA PRO A 60 -8.55 -14.62 -4.04
C PRO A 60 -8.87 -13.61 -2.93
N ASN A 61 -8.28 -13.80 -1.75
CA ASN A 61 -8.53 -13.06 -0.52
C ASN A 61 -7.24 -12.50 0.12
N SER A 62 -6.12 -12.52 -0.60
CA SER A 62 -4.87 -11.91 -0.12
C SER A 62 -4.07 -11.35 -1.28
N ALA A 63 -3.54 -10.16 -1.08
CA ALA A 63 -2.72 -9.46 -2.05
C ALA A 63 -1.55 -8.77 -1.38
N ILE A 64 -0.50 -8.54 -2.16
CA ILE A 64 0.63 -7.72 -1.77
C ILE A 64 0.55 -6.42 -2.55
N PHE A 65 0.57 -5.31 -1.82
CA PHE A 65 0.64 -3.98 -2.40
C PHE A 65 1.98 -3.35 -2.08
N GLN A 66 2.74 -3.00 -3.11
CA GLN A 66 4.03 -2.35 -2.96
C GLN A 66 3.94 -0.93 -3.50
N VAL A 67 4.29 0.06 -2.67
CA VAL A 67 4.46 1.45 -3.08
C VAL A 67 5.95 1.76 -3.04
N ARG A 68 6.51 2.16 -4.17
CA ARG A 68 7.90 2.57 -4.33
C ARG A 68 7.93 4.08 -4.49
N THR A 69 8.72 4.74 -3.67
CA THR A 69 9.01 6.16 -3.84
C THR A 69 10.37 6.31 -4.54
N PRO A 70 10.47 7.19 -5.55
CA PRO A 70 11.74 7.46 -6.20
C PRO A 70 12.72 8.01 -5.17
N SER A 71 13.99 7.60 -5.28
CA SER A 71 15.04 8.18 -4.46
C SER A 71 15.14 9.63 -4.86
N ARG A 72 15.09 10.55 -3.90
CA ARG A 72 15.72 11.86 -4.12
C ARG A 72 17.19 11.57 -4.43
N ALA A 73 17.55 11.66 -5.72
CA ALA A 73 18.94 11.84 -6.09
C ALA A 73 19.33 13.20 -5.51
N HIS A 74 20.20 13.17 -4.50
CA HIS A 74 20.93 14.35 -4.06
C HIS A 74 22.15 14.51 -4.96
#